data_AF-I4B3X9-F1
#
_entry.id   AF-I4B3X9-F1
#
_cell.length_a   1.000
_cell.length_b   1.000
_cell.length_c   1.000
_cell.angle_alpha   90.00
_cell.angle_beta   90.00
_cell.angle_gamma   90.00
#
_symmetry.space_group_name_H-M   'P 1'
#
loop_
_entity.id
_entity.type
_entity.pdbx_description
1 polymer ?
#
loop_
_entity_poly.entity_id
_entity_poly.type
_entity_poly.pdbx_seq_one_letter_code
_entity_poly.pdbx_strand_id
1 'polypeptide(L)'
;MPAKSGTQFIIGILIYSVLYVSYSLILNWKFGGTIGKILVGLRVKSIDGSAIKLNQALRRSSVDFIFQMIQVMQFHALIKQGQIDILPDVSLSAMRASMYDQKNILTDSMFYVEIAWLFSEFISMQFNEKKRALHDFIAGTIVLTEFRRTKGPKALMWVIGLLFLTFFAGLSMSASDDTVGKIPFQSPLWSAKSPQEIRSMLTEHDIAPTNVNAFGQNILHVAAKTTDTRTFGVFLHAYPELINTSDFFGDSPGHIASRFSPEKLELMKNTGLMQKKINRFGEANIP
;
A
#
# COMPACT_ATOMS: atom_id res chain seq x y z
N MET A 1 17.42 -12.24 -16.22
CA MET A 1 16.85 -13.36 -15.44
C MET A 1 16.05 -12.81 -14.25
N PRO A 2 14.73 -12.56 -14.38
CA PRO A 2 13.93 -11.86 -13.37
C PRO A 2 12.96 -12.76 -12.56
N ALA A 3 12.76 -14.03 -12.93
CA ALA A 3 11.71 -14.86 -12.35
C ALA A 3 11.98 -15.35 -10.90
N LYS A 4 13.25 -15.38 -10.45
CA LYS A 4 13.60 -15.93 -9.13
C LYS A 4 13.21 -15.01 -7.96
N SER A 5 13.26 -13.69 -8.12
CA SER A 5 12.87 -12.73 -7.07
C SER A 5 11.35 -12.70 -6.87
N GLY A 6 10.58 -12.83 -7.96
CA GLY A 6 9.13 -12.97 -7.97
C GLY A 6 8.57 -14.08 -7.11
N THR A 7 9.04 -15.29 -7.34
CA THR A 7 8.55 -16.46 -6.61
C THR A 7 8.92 -16.39 -5.12
N GLN A 8 10.13 -15.92 -4.79
CA GLN A 8 10.57 -15.77 -3.41
C GLN A 8 9.74 -14.75 -2.64
N PHE A 9 9.40 -13.63 -3.26
CA PHE A 9 8.57 -12.60 -2.65
C PHE A 9 7.15 -13.10 -2.34
N ILE A 10 6.51 -13.81 -3.28
CA ILE A 10 5.19 -14.43 -3.07
C ILE A 10 5.23 -15.46 -1.95
N ILE A 11 6.28 -16.29 -1.90
CA ILE A 11 6.50 -17.26 -0.81
C ILE A 11 6.61 -16.52 0.53
N GLY A 12 7.34 -15.41 0.58
CA GLY A 12 7.44 -14.56 1.77
C GLY A 12 6.08 -14.03 2.24
N ILE A 13 5.28 -13.48 1.32
CA ILE A 13 3.91 -13.03 1.62
C ILE A 13 3.06 -14.20 2.14
N LEU A 14 3.09 -15.35 1.48
CA LEU A 14 2.33 -16.52 1.89
C LEU A 14 2.69 -16.98 3.31
N ILE A 15 3.99 -17.04 3.62
CA ILE A 15 4.48 -17.40 4.97
C ILE A 15 3.95 -16.38 5.99
N TYR A 16 4.09 -15.08 5.70
CA TYR A 16 3.57 -14.03 6.57
C TYR A 16 2.07 -14.16 6.81
N SER A 17 1.27 -14.34 5.74
CA SER A 17 -0.17 -14.51 5.83
C SER A 17 -0.56 -15.72 6.68
N VAL A 18 0.10 -16.86 6.48
CA VAL A 18 -0.14 -18.08 7.27
C VAL A 18 0.19 -17.85 8.74
N LEU A 19 1.33 -17.23 9.04
CA LEU A 19 1.72 -16.92 10.42
C LEU A 19 0.73 -15.95 11.09
N TYR A 20 0.32 -14.90 10.39
CA TYR A 20 -0.64 -13.92 10.90
C TYR A 20 -2.00 -14.56 11.23
N VAL A 21 -2.56 -15.32 10.30
CA VAL A 21 -3.85 -16.00 10.48
C VAL A 21 -3.74 -17.04 11.59
N SER A 22 -2.67 -17.84 11.60
CA SER A 22 -2.45 -18.87 12.62
C SER A 22 -2.28 -18.26 14.02
N TYR A 23 -1.55 -17.15 14.14
CA TYR A 23 -1.41 -16.40 15.38
C TYR A 23 -2.77 -15.96 15.92
N SER A 24 -3.59 -15.30 15.10
CA SER A 24 -4.91 -14.82 15.52
C SER A 24 -5.82 -16.01 15.88
N LEU A 25 -5.89 -17.02 15.02
CA LEU A 25 -6.77 -18.17 15.20
C LEU A 25 -6.43 -18.98 16.45
N ILE A 26 -5.16 -19.39 16.59
CA ILE A 26 -4.71 -20.26 17.69
C ILE A 26 -4.84 -19.53 19.02
N LEU A 27 -4.48 -18.25 19.09
CA LEU A 27 -4.56 -17.50 20.33
C LEU A 27 -5.99 -17.24 20.78
N ASN A 28 -6.88 -16.89 19.85
CA ASN A 28 -8.29 -16.76 20.18
C ASN A 28 -8.85 -18.11 20.65
N TRP A 29 -8.58 -19.21 19.93
CA TRP A 29 -9.07 -20.53 20.30
C TRP A 29 -8.55 -21.01 21.67
N LYS A 30 -7.23 -21.00 21.89
CA LYS A 30 -6.62 -21.57 23.10
C LYS A 30 -6.70 -20.67 24.33
N PHE A 31 -6.52 -19.36 24.14
CA PHE A 31 -6.32 -18.42 25.24
C PHE A 31 -7.44 -17.37 25.35
N GLY A 32 -8.43 -17.43 24.46
CA GLY A 32 -9.52 -16.47 24.43
C GLY A 32 -9.04 -15.07 24.09
N GLY A 33 -8.01 -14.89 23.27
CA GLY A 33 -7.60 -13.55 22.83
C GLY A 33 -6.17 -13.51 22.32
N THR A 34 -5.83 -12.47 21.56
CA THR A 34 -4.44 -12.18 21.17
C THR A 34 -3.65 -11.67 22.37
N ILE A 35 -2.30 -11.72 22.31
CA ILE A 35 -1.43 -11.29 23.41
C ILE A 35 -1.83 -9.89 23.92
N GLY A 36 -2.02 -8.93 23.00
CA GLY A 36 -2.46 -7.57 23.36
C GLY A 36 -3.78 -7.54 24.13
N LYS A 37 -4.80 -8.29 23.69
CA LYS A 37 -6.10 -8.38 24.40
C LYS A 37 -5.92 -8.97 25.80
N ILE A 38 -5.14 -10.03 25.91
CA ILE A 38 -4.86 -10.72 27.17
C ILE A 38 -4.17 -9.79 28.15
N LEU A 39 -3.15 -9.05 27.70
CA LEU A 39 -2.40 -8.10 28.54
C LEU A 39 -3.29 -7.00 29.13
N VAL A 40 -4.33 -6.56 28.40
CA VAL A 40 -5.28 -5.56 28.89
C VAL A 40 -6.50 -6.17 29.61
N GLY A 41 -6.46 -7.46 29.93
CA GLY A 41 -7.51 -8.17 30.67
C GLY A 41 -8.79 -8.42 29.85
N LEU A 42 -8.70 -8.48 28.51
CA LEU A 42 -9.82 -8.80 27.64
C LEU A 42 -9.79 -10.28 27.23
N ARG A 43 -10.94 -10.94 27.33
CA ARG A 43 -11.14 -12.32 26.92
C ARG A 43 -12.31 -12.45 25.96
N VAL A 44 -12.07 -13.14 24.86
CA VAL A 44 -13.05 -13.68 23.95
C VAL A 44 -13.66 -14.93 24.55
N LYS A 45 -14.99 -14.93 24.66
CA LYS A 45 -15.80 -16.08 25.09
C LYS A 45 -16.90 -16.33 24.07
N SER A 46 -17.48 -17.51 24.15
CA SER A 46 -18.76 -17.79 23.49
C SER A 46 -19.87 -16.95 24.15
N ILE A 47 -21.01 -16.75 23.46
CA ILE A 47 -22.14 -15.96 23.97
C ILE A 47 -22.68 -16.49 25.30
N ASP A 48 -22.57 -17.79 25.53
CA ASP A 48 -22.93 -18.48 26.78
C ASP A 48 -21.88 -18.33 27.90
N GLY A 49 -20.78 -17.59 27.64
CA GLY A 49 -19.68 -17.38 28.58
C GLY A 49 -18.64 -18.50 28.60
N SER A 50 -18.88 -19.61 27.88
CA SER A 50 -17.92 -20.71 27.79
C SER A 50 -16.68 -20.33 26.98
N ALA A 51 -15.63 -21.15 27.08
CA ALA A 51 -14.44 -20.99 26.25
C ALA A 51 -14.80 -21.12 24.76
N ILE A 52 -14.18 -20.28 23.93
CA ILE A 52 -14.42 -20.30 22.49
C ILE A 52 -13.94 -21.61 21.87
N LYS A 53 -14.76 -22.19 20.99
CA LYS A 53 -14.43 -23.39 20.22
C LYS A 53 -13.64 -23.05 18.95
N LEU A 54 -12.90 -24.00 18.39
CA LEU A 54 -12.10 -23.79 17.18
C LEU A 54 -12.96 -23.30 16.00
N ASN A 55 -14.18 -23.84 15.83
CA ASN A 55 -15.10 -23.41 14.78
C ASN A 55 -15.57 -21.95 14.95
N GLN A 56 -15.76 -21.48 16.18
CA GLN A 56 -16.08 -20.08 16.47
C GLN A 56 -14.87 -19.19 16.17
N ALA A 57 -13.66 -19.61 16.54
CA ALA A 57 -12.44 -18.88 16.21
C ALA A 57 -12.23 -18.77 14.69
N LEU A 58 -12.48 -19.85 13.93
CA LEU A 58 -12.44 -19.84 12.47
C LEU A 58 -13.49 -18.90 11.86
N ARG A 59 -14.74 -18.95 12.33
CA ARG A 59 -15.80 -18.03 11.88
C ARG A 59 -15.50 -16.58 12.22
N ARG A 60 -14.82 -16.32 13.33
CA ARG A 60 -14.39 -14.97 13.72
C ARG A 60 -13.35 -14.42 12.75
N SER A 61 -12.43 -15.26 12.30
CA SER A 61 -11.34 -14.86 11.39
C SER A 61 -11.67 -15.07 9.91
N SER A 62 -12.88 -15.49 9.56
CA SER A 62 -13.20 -15.94 8.19
C SER A 62 -13.13 -14.80 7.17
N VAL A 63 -13.68 -13.64 7.48
CA VAL A 63 -13.71 -12.49 6.55
C VAL A 63 -12.31 -11.94 6.33
N ASP A 64 -11.54 -11.75 7.41
CA ASP A 64 -10.14 -11.31 7.32
C ASP A 64 -9.30 -12.32 6.53
N PHE A 65 -9.55 -13.62 6.71
CA PHE A 65 -8.89 -14.67 5.94
C PHE A 65 -9.25 -14.60 4.45
N ILE A 66 -10.51 -14.37 4.10
CA ILE A 66 -10.96 -14.21 2.71
C ILE A 66 -10.25 -13.00 2.06
N PHE A 67 -10.21 -11.85 2.74
CA PHE A 67 -9.50 -10.67 2.23
C PHE A 67 -8.01 -10.94 2.04
N GLN A 68 -7.37 -11.60 3.00
CA GLN A 68 -5.97 -11.97 2.87
C GLN A 68 -5.71 -12.86 1.64
N MET A 69 -6.59 -13.84 1.39
CA MET A 69 -6.46 -14.71 0.21
C MET A 69 -6.66 -13.95 -1.10
N ILE A 70 -7.63 -13.03 -1.16
CA ILE A 70 -7.83 -12.15 -2.33
C ILE A 70 -6.58 -11.31 -2.59
N GLN A 71 -6.00 -10.68 -1.56
CA GLN A 71 -4.78 -9.90 -1.69
C GLN A 71 -3.61 -10.75 -2.20
N VAL A 72 -3.40 -11.96 -1.66
CA VAL A 72 -2.34 -12.85 -2.15
C VAL A 72 -2.53 -13.21 -3.63
N MET A 73 -3.77 -13.49 -4.05
CA MET A 73 -4.09 -13.76 -5.45
C MET A 73 -3.81 -12.55 -6.35
N GLN A 74 -4.14 -11.34 -5.89
CA GLN A 74 -3.84 -10.09 -6.60
C GLN A 74 -2.32 -9.92 -6.75
N PHE A 75 -1.54 -9.98 -5.66
CA PHE A 75 -0.08 -9.90 -5.73
C PHE A 75 0.51 -10.95 -6.68
N HIS A 76 0.01 -12.19 -6.65
CA HIS A 76 0.44 -13.24 -7.58
C HIS A 76 0.16 -12.88 -9.04
N ALA A 77 -1.04 -12.36 -9.35
CA ALA A 77 -1.42 -11.95 -10.69
C ALA A 77 -0.52 -10.82 -11.22
N LEU A 78 -0.25 -9.81 -10.38
CA LEU A 78 0.59 -8.66 -10.73
C LEU A 78 2.03 -9.06 -11.07
N ILE A 79 2.59 -9.95 -10.26
CA ILE A 79 3.96 -10.46 -10.46
C ILE A 79 4.04 -11.30 -11.73
N LYS A 80 3.04 -12.14 -12.01
CA LYS A 80 3.01 -12.95 -13.24
C LYS A 80 2.88 -12.12 -14.51
N GLN A 81 2.16 -11.00 -14.45
CA GLN A 81 1.97 -10.10 -15.59
C GLN A 81 3.19 -9.18 -15.83
N GLY A 82 4.25 -9.31 -15.02
CA GLY A 82 5.46 -8.48 -15.16
C GLY A 82 5.23 -7.01 -14.82
N GLN A 83 4.17 -6.70 -14.08
CA GLN A 83 3.77 -5.33 -13.73
C GLN A 83 4.44 -4.85 -12.46
N ILE A 84 4.98 -5.78 -11.66
CA ILE A 84 5.89 -5.50 -10.56
C ILE A 84 7.23 -6.09 -10.98
N ASP A 85 8.12 -5.24 -11.48
CA ASP A 85 9.52 -5.61 -11.59
C ASP A 85 10.07 -5.69 -10.18
N ILE A 86 10.30 -6.93 -9.70
CA ILE A 86 10.89 -7.16 -8.38
C ILE A 86 12.40 -6.93 -8.53
N LEU A 87 12.75 -5.66 -8.59
CA LEU A 87 14.10 -5.19 -8.36
C LEU A 87 14.38 -5.33 -6.85
N PRO A 88 15.61 -5.69 -6.45
CA PRO A 88 15.97 -5.89 -5.05
C PRO A 88 15.79 -4.62 -4.17
N ASP A 89 15.59 -3.44 -4.77
CA ASP A 89 15.51 -2.14 -4.08
C ASP A 89 14.21 -1.36 -4.37
N VAL A 90 13.11 -2.03 -4.73
CA VAL A 90 11.82 -1.35 -4.91
C VAL A 90 11.25 -0.97 -3.54
N SER A 91 11.08 0.34 -3.30
CA SER A 91 10.43 0.83 -2.09
C SER A 91 8.94 0.44 -2.04
N LEU A 92 8.39 0.28 -0.83
CA LEU A 92 6.98 -0.09 -0.60
C LEU A 92 6.01 0.86 -1.33
N SER A 93 6.38 2.12 -1.47
CA SER A 93 5.62 3.14 -2.21
C SER A 93 5.67 2.94 -3.72
N ALA A 94 6.81 2.58 -4.31
CA ALA A 94 6.92 2.22 -5.72
C ALA A 94 6.11 0.95 -6.04
N MET A 95 6.15 -0.05 -5.14
CA MET A 95 5.29 -1.22 -5.23
C MET A 95 3.81 -0.82 -5.17
N ARG A 96 3.41 0.04 -4.24
CA ARG A 96 2.04 0.53 -4.14
C ARG A 96 1.60 1.30 -5.40
N ALA A 97 2.49 2.11 -5.99
CA ALA A 97 2.22 2.82 -7.25
C ALA A 97 1.95 1.86 -8.42
N SER A 98 2.75 0.79 -8.55
CA SER A 98 2.52 -0.25 -9.55
C SER A 98 1.18 -0.98 -9.37
N MET A 99 0.71 -1.16 -8.13
CA MET A 99 -0.63 -1.71 -7.86
C MET A 99 -1.74 -0.75 -8.31
N TYR A 100 -1.51 0.57 -8.23
CA TYR A 100 -2.48 1.57 -8.65
C TYR A 100 -2.48 1.83 -10.18
N ASP A 101 -1.45 1.45 -10.91
CA ASP A 101 -1.42 1.50 -12.37
C ASP A 101 -2.41 0.52 -13.03
N GLN A 102 -2.76 -0.53 -12.29
CA GLN A 102 -3.70 -1.53 -12.73
C GLN A 102 -5.10 -0.94 -12.72
N LYS A 103 -5.73 -0.79 -13.89
CA LYS A 103 -7.18 -0.54 -14.01
C LYS A 103 -7.96 -1.80 -13.65
N ASN A 104 -7.72 -2.34 -12.46
CA ASN A 104 -8.39 -3.51 -11.94
C ASN A 104 -9.39 -3.04 -10.88
N ILE A 105 -10.65 -2.96 -11.31
CA ILE A 105 -11.77 -2.59 -10.44
C ILE A 105 -11.80 -3.38 -9.15
N LEU A 106 -11.34 -4.63 -9.18
CA LEU A 106 -11.26 -5.50 -8.02
C LEU A 106 -10.15 -5.06 -7.06
N THR A 107 -8.99 -4.60 -7.54
CA THR A 107 -7.92 -4.07 -6.67
C THR A 107 -8.31 -2.74 -6.04
N ASP A 108 -8.89 -1.83 -6.83
CA ASP A 108 -9.35 -0.52 -6.33
C ASP A 108 -10.50 -0.65 -5.34
N SER A 109 -11.48 -1.51 -5.62
CA SER A 109 -12.62 -1.71 -4.72
C SER A 109 -12.24 -2.43 -3.42
N MET A 110 -11.26 -3.35 -3.45
CA MET A 110 -10.86 -4.08 -2.24
C MET A 110 -10.36 -3.15 -1.13
N PHE A 111 -9.61 -2.09 -1.46
CA PHE A 111 -9.20 -1.10 -0.47
C PHE A 111 -10.40 -0.47 0.26
N TYR A 112 -11.42 -0.05 -0.48
CA TYR A 112 -12.64 0.52 0.10
C TYR A 112 -13.46 -0.52 0.85
N VAL A 113 -13.50 -1.77 0.38
CA VAL A 113 -14.18 -2.88 1.06
C VAL A 113 -13.52 -3.18 2.40
N GLU A 114 -12.18 -3.18 2.49
CA GLU A 114 -11.44 -3.38 3.74
C GLU A 114 -11.67 -2.23 4.72
N ILE A 115 -11.67 -0.99 4.22
CA ILE A 115 -12.04 0.18 5.04
C ILE A 115 -13.47 0.04 5.54
N ALA A 116 -14.42 -0.30 4.67
CA ALA A 116 -15.81 -0.49 5.04
C ALA A 116 -15.98 -1.60 6.08
N TRP A 117 -15.24 -2.71 5.93
CA TRP A 117 -15.20 -3.80 6.91
C TRP A 117 -14.67 -3.31 8.27
N LEU A 118 -13.52 -2.63 8.30
CA LEU A 118 -12.96 -2.06 9.52
C LEU A 118 -13.94 -1.12 10.23
N PHE A 119 -14.60 -0.23 9.49
CA PHE A 119 -15.60 0.67 10.06
C PHE A 119 -16.85 -0.09 10.53
N SER A 120 -17.27 -1.13 9.83
CA SER A 120 -18.43 -1.96 10.24
C SER A 120 -18.20 -2.64 11.59
N GLU A 121 -16.96 -3.06 11.87
CA GLU A 121 -16.57 -3.63 13.16
C GLU A 121 -16.74 -2.61 14.28
N PHE A 122 -16.28 -1.37 14.05
CA PHE A 122 -16.40 -0.31 15.02
C PHE A 122 -17.85 0.15 15.23
N ILE A 123 -18.58 0.38 14.14
CA ILE A 123 -19.99 0.80 14.14
C ILE A 123 -20.83 -0.23 14.89
N SER A 124 -20.72 -1.51 14.53
CA SER A 124 -21.50 -2.58 15.16
C SER A 124 -21.31 -2.57 16.68
N MET A 125 -20.07 -2.48 17.18
CA MET A 125 -19.78 -2.40 18.61
C MET A 125 -20.48 -1.23 19.32
N GLN A 126 -20.67 -0.08 18.67
CA GLN A 126 -21.31 1.07 19.31
C GLN A 126 -22.81 0.87 19.52
N PHE A 127 -23.48 0.26 18.55
CA PHE A 127 -24.94 0.24 18.48
C PHE A 127 -25.59 -1.06 18.99
N ASN A 128 -24.83 -1.97 19.60
CA ASN A 128 -25.42 -3.12 20.29
C ASN A 128 -25.10 -3.16 21.79
N GLU A 129 -26.02 -3.72 22.56
CA GLU A 129 -25.95 -3.79 24.03
C GLU A 129 -24.72 -4.56 24.53
N LYS A 130 -24.38 -5.64 23.82
CA LYS A 130 -23.28 -6.54 24.15
C LYS A 130 -21.92 -6.06 23.63
N LYS A 131 -21.87 -4.87 23.00
CA LYS A 131 -20.66 -4.26 22.42
C LYS A 131 -19.86 -5.22 21.53
N ARG A 132 -20.56 -6.07 20.79
CA ARG A 132 -19.97 -7.05 19.87
C ARG A 132 -19.60 -6.40 18.54
N ALA A 133 -18.43 -6.75 18.02
CA ALA A 133 -18.03 -6.40 16.68
C ALA A 133 -18.73 -7.31 15.63
N LEU A 134 -18.64 -7.00 14.34
CA LEU A 134 -19.33 -7.75 13.29
C LEU A 134 -18.82 -9.19 13.22
N HIS A 135 -17.51 -9.41 13.30
CA HIS A 135 -16.96 -10.76 13.41
C HIS A 135 -17.41 -11.52 14.67
N ASP A 136 -17.72 -10.82 15.77
CA ASP A 136 -18.26 -11.45 16.98
C ASP A 136 -19.69 -11.96 16.76
N PHE A 137 -20.49 -11.26 15.95
CA PHE A 137 -21.81 -11.76 15.54
C PHE A 137 -21.70 -13.00 14.67
N ILE A 138 -20.80 -12.99 13.67
CA ILE A 138 -20.56 -14.13 12.76
C ILE A 138 -20.10 -15.37 13.54
N ALA A 139 -19.21 -15.17 14.51
CA ALA A 139 -18.64 -16.24 15.31
C ALA A 139 -19.55 -16.72 16.45
N GLY A 140 -20.55 -15.93 16.84
CA GLY A 140 -21.30 -16.17 18.05
C GLY A 140 -20.44 -16.01 19.30
N THR A 141 -19.60 -14.97 19.34
CA THR A 141 -18.67 -14.67 20.44
C THR A 141 -18.95 -13.31 21.08
N ILE A 142 -18.30 -13.07 22.22
CA ILE A 142 -18.34 -11.80 22.94
C ILE A 142 -16.99 -11.54 23.59
N VAL A 143 -16.60 -10.27 23.69
CA VAL A 143 -15.40 -9.86 24.42
C VAL A 143 -15.81 -9.38 25.81
N LEU A 144 -15.25 -9.99 26.84
CA LEU A 144 -15.45 -9.67 28.24
C LEU A 144 -14.16 -9.08 28.84
N THR A 145 -14.31 -8.23 29.84
CA THR A 145 -13.20 -7.70 30.64
C THR A 145 -13.11 -8.47 31.95
N GLU A 146 -11.93 -8.96 32.31
CA GLU A 146 -11.67 -9.59 33.60
C GLU A 146 -11.67 -8.57 34.75
N PHE A 147 -11.31 -7.31 34.44
CA PHE A 147 -11.32 -6.22 35.42
C PHE A 147 -12.59 -5.37 35.30
N ARG A 148 -13.11 -4.91 36.45
CA ARG A 148 -14.24 -3.97 36.51
C ARG A 148 -13.74 -2.59 36.04
N ARG A 149 -14.00 -2.23 34.77
CA ARG A 149 -13.69 -0.89 34.27
C ARG A 149 -14.51 0.14 35.05
N THR A 150 -13.84 1.12 35.65
CA THR A 150 -14.49 2.35 36.09
C THR A 150 -15.10 3.02 34.86
N LYS A 151 -16.29 3.65 34.99
CA LYS A 151 -16.94 4.35 33.87
C LYS A 151 -16.09 5.58 33.51
N GLY A 152 -15.07 5.39 32.68
CA GLY A 152 -14.31 6.50 32.10
C GLY A 152 -15.21 7.36 31.19
N PRO A 153 -14.86 8.65 30.99
CA PRO A 153 -15.65 9.52 30.13
C PRO A 153 -15.60 9.00 28.70
N LYS A 154 -16.75 8.54 28.17
CA LYS A 154 -16.87 8.00 26.82
C LYS A 154 -16.26 8.93 25.76
N ALA A 155 -16.40 10.23 25.93
CA ALA A 155 -15.81 11.26 25.07
C ALA A 155 -14.27 11.18 24.96
N LEU A 156 -13.56 10.85 26.05
CA LEU A 156 -12.10 10.73 26.05
C LEU A 156 -11.63 9.55 25.18
N MET A 157 -12.36 8.44 25.20
CA MET A 157 -12.05 7.29 24.32
C MET A 157 -12.28 7.62 22.84
N TRP A 158 -13.30 8.43 22.53
CA TRP A 158 -13.53 8.93 21.17
C TRP A 158 -12.40 9.85 20.68
N VAL A 159 -11.96 10.77 21.53
CA VAL A 159 -10.85 11.68 21.22
C VAL A 159 -9.56 10.90 21.01
N ILE A 160 -9.22 9.93 21.88
CA ILE A 160 -8.04 9.09 21.71
C ILE A 160 -8.14 8.23 20.45
N GLY A 161 -9.31 7.65 20.18
CA GLY A 161 -9.54 6.86 18.96
C GLY A 161 -9.35 7.69 17.69
N LEU A 162 -9.87 8.92 17.67
CA LEU A 162 -9.71 9.85 16.55
C LEU A 162 -8.26 10.30 16.40
N LEU A 163 -7.58 10.64 17.51
CA LEU A 163 -6.17 11.01 17.52
C LEU A 163 -5.27 9.86 17.06
N PHE A 164 -5.60 8.62 17.42
CA PHE A 164 -4.88 7.44 16.93
C PHE A 164 -5.09 7.24 15.42
N LEU A 165 -6.30 7.48 14.92
CA LEU A 165 -6.64 7.42 13.49
C LEU A 165 -5.91 8.50 12.68
N THR A 166 -5.87 9.74 13.17
CA THR A 166 -5.14 10.83 12.51
C THR A 166 -3.63 10.65 12.60
N PHE A 167 -3.12 10.15 13.73
CA PHE A 167 -1.71 9.79 13.89
C PHE A 167 -1.31 8.64 12.96
N PHE A 168 -2.13 7.60 12.84
CA PHE A 168 -1.86 6.47 11.95
C PHE A 168 -1.94 6.90 10.47
N ALA A 169 -2.91 7.74 10.09
CA ALA A 169 -2.96 8.35 8.76
C ALA A 169 -1.71 9.20 8.48
N GLY A 170 -1.28 10.01 9.44
CA GLY A 170 -0.05 10.82 9.35
C GLY A 170 1.23 9.97 9.24
N LEU A 171 1.33 8.88 10.00
CA LEU A 171 2.44 7.93 9.89
C LEU A 171 2.45 7.19 8.55
N SER A 172 1.28 6.80 8.03
CA SER A 172 1.17 6.18 6.71
C SER A 172 1.63 7.12 5.59
N MET A 173 1.32 8.42 5.71
CA MET A 173 1.82 9.45 4.80
C MET A 173 3.33 9.71 4.97
N SER A 174 3.83 9.67 6.21
CA SER A 174 5.26 9.85 6.52
C SER A 174 6.13 8.65 6.12
N ALA A 175 5.55 7.45 6.11
CA ALA A 175 6.18 6.22 5.62
C ALA A 175 6.19 6.12 4.08
N SER A 176 5.63 7.11 3.37
CA SER A 176 5.94 7.26 1.96
C SER A 176 7.41 7.65 1.84
N ASP A 177 8.17 6.82 1.12
CA ASP A 177 9.49 7.20 0.66
C ASP A 177 9.30 8.46 -0.19
N ASP A 178 9.66 9.62 0.37
CA ASP A 178 9.58 10.94 -0.29
C ASP A 178 10.98 11.41 -0.71
N THR A 179 11.93 10.48 -0.87
CA THR A 179 13.32 10.82 -1.23
C THR A 179 13.39 11.61 -2.53
N VAL A 180 12.58 11.26 -3.54
CA VAL A 180 12.51 12.02 -4.80
C VAL A 180 11.87 13.40 -4.59
N GLY A 181 10.81 13.51 -3.77
CA GLY A 181 10.15 14.78 -3.46
C GLY A 181 11.04 15.74 -2.66
N LYS A 182 11.99 15.19 -1.89
CA LYS A 182 12.99 15.95 -1.12
C LYS A 182 14.17 16.45 -1.96
N ILE A 183 14.34 16.01 -3.21
CA ILE A 183 15.38 16.54 -4.10
C ILE A 183 15.01 17.99 -4.45
N PRO A 184 15.75 19.01 -3.95
CA PRO A 184 15.39 20.39 -4.22
C PRO A 184 15.43 20.67 -5.72
N PHE A 185 14.48 21.43 -6.26
CA PHE A 185 14.51 21.83 -7.68
C PHE A 185 15.77 22.62 -8.06
N GLN A 186 16.45 23.21 -7.09
CA GLN A 186 17.74 23.90 -7.25
C GLN A 186 18.96 22.96 -7.19
N SER A 187 18.73 21.66 -6.98
CA SER A 187 19.81 20.66 -6.93
C SER A 187 20.59 20.63 -8.25
N PRO A 188 21.93 20.45 -8.21
CA PRO A 188 22.75 20.25 -9.41
C PRO A 188 22.23 19.13 -10.32
N LEU A 189 21.55 18.13 -9.73
CA LEU A 189 20.92 17.02 -10.44
C LEU A 189 20.00 17.47 -11.59
N TRP A 190 19.25 18.58 -11.41
CA TRP A 190 18.32 19.11 -12.41
C TRP A 190 19.00 19.95 -13.51
N SER A 191 20.33 20.01 -13.49
CA SER A 191 21.17 20.69 -14.47
C SER A 191 22.28 19.77 -15.03
N ALA A 192 22.19 18.47 -14.74
CA ALA A 192 23.15 17.47 -15.19
C ALA A 192 23.22 17.43 -16.72
N LYS A 193 24.44 17.27 -17.24
CA LYS A 193 24.72 17.34 -18.69
C LYS A 193 24.84 15.97 -19.34
N SER A 194 25.01 14.91 -18.55
CA SER A 194 25.23 13.54 -19.05
C SER A 194 24.50 12.49 -18.20
N PRO A 195 24.13 11.33 -18.79
CA PRO A 195 23.51 10.24 -18.04
C PRO A 195 24.39 9.70 -16.90
N GLN A 196 25.72 9.72 -17.08
CA GLN A 196 26.69 9.28 -16.08
C GLN A 196 26.69 10.19 -14.86
N GLU A 197 26.55 11.51 -15.07
CA GLU A 197 26.48 12.50 -13.99
C GLU A 197 25.23 12.27 -13.12
N ILE A 198 24.07 12.03 -13.74
CA ILE A 198 22.85 11.69 -13.02
C ILE A 198 23.04 10.41 -12.19
N ARG A 199 23.57 9.35 -12.81
CA ARG A 199 23.81 8.07 -12.11
C ARG A 199 24.77 8.23 -10.94
N SER A 200 25.83 9.01 -11.11
CA SER A 200 26.83 9.29 -10.07
C SER A 200 26.20 10.06 -8.91
N MET A 201 25.48 11.14 -9.17
CA MET A 201 24.84 11.97 -8.15
C MET A 201 23.81 11.18 -7.35
N LEU A 202 22.98 10.35 -8.01
CA LEU A 202 22.01 9.50 -7.33
C LEU A 202 22.70 8.43 -6.46
N THR A 203 23.80 7.85 -6.94
CA THR A 203 24.56 6.86 -6.17
C THR A 203 25.25 7.49 -4.96
N GLU A 204 25.84 8.68 -5.11
CA GLU A 204 26.51 9.41 -4.02
C GLU A 204 25.55 9.79 -2.89
N HIS A 205 24.29 10.07 -3.23
CA HIS A 205 23.24 10.39 -2.27
C HIS A 205 22.41 9.20 -1.80
N ASP A 206 22.76 7.97 -2.22
CA ASP A 206 22.02 6.73 -1.90
C ASP A 206 20.53 6.81 -2.30
N ILE A 207 20.25 7.41 -3.46
CA ILE A 207 18.90 7.57 -4.00
C ILE A 207 18.72 6.57 -5.14
N ALA A 208 17.87 5.56 -4.93
CA ALA A 208 17.51 4.66 -6.01
C ALA A 208 16.59 5.40 -7.02
N PRO A 209 16.80 5.24 -8.34
CA PRO A 209 16.00 5.91 -9.37
C PRO A 209 14.53 5.46 -9.38
N THR A 210 14.26 4.28 -8.82
CA THR A 210 12.92 3.71 -8.61
C THR A 210 12.19 4.28 -7.40
N ASN A 211 12.88 5.02 -6.53
CA ASN A 211 12.20 5.70 -5.43
C ASN A 211 11.16 6.65 -6.00
N VAL A 212 10.11 6.87 -5.22
CA VAL A 212 9.00 7.73 -5.60
C VAL A 212 8.87 8.87 -4.59
N ASN A 213 7.93 9.78 -4.82
CA ASN A 213 7.50 10.75 -3.82
C ASN A 213 6.14 10.34 -3.20
N ALA A 214 5.57 11.21 -2.36
CA ALA A 214 4.25 10.99 -1.76
C ALA A 214 3.08 10.78 -2.76
N PHE A 215 3.28 11.06 -4.05
CA PHE A 215 2.32 10.83 -5.13
C PHE A 215 2.61 9.57 -5.96
N GLY A 216 3.64 8.80 -5.63
CA GLY A 216 4.09 7.64 -6.42
C GLY A 216 4.93 8.02 -7.64
N GLN A 217 5.43 9.26 -7.71
CA GLN A 217 6.20 9.75 -8.86
C GLN A 217 7.69 9.51 -8.65
N ASN A 218 8.31 8.76 -9.57
CA ASN A 218 9.76 8.64 -9.61
C ASN A 218 10.42 9.85 -10.28
N ILE A 219 11.75 9.78 -10.39
CA ILE A 219 12.54 10.90 -10.92
C ILE A 219 12.17 11.31 -12.34
N LEU A 220 11.73 10.39 -13.19
CA LEU A 220 11.35 10.70 -14.57
C LEU A 220 10.00 11.43 -14.63
N HIS A 221 9.07 11.13 -13.72
CA HIS A 221 7.83 11.90 -13.56
C HIS A 221 8.12 13.33 -13.12
N VAL A 222 9.03 13.52 -12.15
CA VAL A 222 9.40 14.84 -11.67
C VAL A 222 10.15 15.62 -12.77
N ALA A 223 11.08 14.97 -13.47
CA ALA A 223 11.77 15.55 -14.62
C ALA A 223 10.81 15.98 -15.74
N ALA A 224 9.69 15.26 -15.95
CA ALA A 224 8.69 15.64 -16.94
C ALA A 224 7.99 16.97 -16.58
N LYS A 225 7.88 17.31 -15.28
CA LYS A 225 7.27 18.57 -14.80
C LYS A 225 8.20 19.79 -14.87
N THR A 226 9.51 19.58 -14.98
CA THR A 226 10.45 20.70 -15.06
C THR A 226 10.32 21.43 -16.39
N THR A 227 10.92 22.62 -16.52
CA THR A 227 10.93 23.36 -17.79
C THR A 227 12.01 22.88 -18.75
N ASP A 228 13.10 22.29 -18.24
CA ASP A 228 14.26 21.92 -19.04
C ASP A 228 14.04 20.61 -19.82
N THR A 229 13.79 20.73 -21.13
CA THR A 229 13.65 19.60 -22.06
C THR A 229 14.97 18.85 -22.29
N ARG A 230 16.11 19.56 -22.31
CA ARG A 230 17.42 18.95 -22.53
C ARG A 230 17.74 18.02 -21.37
N THR A 231 17.66 18.52 -20.15
CA THR A 231 17.98 17.71 -18.95
C THR A 231 17.00 16.55 -18.80
N PHE A 232 15.72 16.74 -19.14
CA PHE A 232 14.77 15.62 -19.23
C PHE A 232 15.26 14.51 -20.18
N GLY A 233 15.78 14.85 -21.36
CA GLY A 233 16.39 13.88 -22.27
C GLY A 233 17.57 13.12 -21.64
N VAL A 234 18.38 13.79 -20.83
CA VAL A 234 19.48 13.16 -20.08
C VAL A 234 18.95 12.15 -19.05
N PHE A 235 17.90 12.49 -18.29
CA PHE A 235 17.23 11.55 -17.38
C PHE A 235 16.64 10.35 -18.13
N LEU A 236 16.01 10.59 -19.27
CA LEU A 236 15.41 9.55 -20.10
C LEU A 236 16.46 8.57 -20.64
N HIS A 237 17.63 9.07 -21.05
CA HIS A 237 18.76 8.22 -21.43
C HIS A 237 19.41 7.51 -20.23
N ALA A 238 19.40 8.13 -19.05
CA ALA A 238 19.94 7.52 -17.84
C ALA A 238 19.07 6.37 -17.34
N TYR A 239 17.74 6.50 -17.37
CA TYR A 239 16.80 5.52 -16.81
C TYR A 239 15.60 5.27 -17.76
N PRO A 240 15.85 4.72 -18.96
CA PRO A 240 14.80 4.48 -19.96
C PRO A 240 13.73 3.49 -19.49
N GLU A 241 14.07 2.59 -18.56
CA GLU A 241 13.13 1.63 -17.97
C GLU A 241 11.98 2.32 -17.20
N LEU A 242 12.17 3.55 -16.72
CA LEU A 242 11.15 4.28 -15.98
C LEU A 242 10.06 4.89 -16.87
N ILE A 243 10.26 4.90 -18.20
CA ILE A 243 9.41 5.62 -19.17
C ILE A 243 7.92 5.21 -19.11
N ASN A 244 7.66 3.96 -18.72
CA ASN A 244 6.32 3.38 -18.63
C ASN A 244 5.89 3.09 -17.19
N THR A 245 6.64 3.53 -16.19
CA THR A 245 6.16 3.45 -14.80
C THR A 245 4.96 4.38 -14.61
N SER A 246 4.15 4.17 -13.58
CA SER A 246 3.00 5.03 -13.30
C SER A 246 2.95 5.43 -11.83
N ASP A 247 2.41 6.61 -11.57
CA ASP A 247 2.19 7.12 -10.22
C ASP A 247 0.85 6.66 -9.60
N PHE A 248 0.48 7.17 -8.42
CA PHE A 248 -0.77 6.78 -7.73
C PHE A 248 -2.05 7.12 -8.50
N PHE A 249 -1.98 7.97 -9.52
CA PHE A 249 -3.09 8.33 -10.40
C PHE A 249 -3.11 7.51 -11.70
N GLY A 250 -2.15 6.60 -11.88
CA GLY A 250 -1.93 5.88 -13.14
C GLY A 250 -1.23 6.74 -14.19
N ASP A 251 -0.72 7.92 -13.82
CA ASP A 251 0.00 8.77 -14.75
C ASP A 251 1.43 8.26 -14.94
N SER A 252 1.74 7.71 -16.11
CA SER A 252 3.13 7.62 -16.58
C SER A 252 3.80 8.99 -16.82
N PRO A 253 5.15 9.06 -16.89
CA PRO A 253 5.85 10.27 -17.30
C PRO A 253 5.33 10.84 -18.63
N GLY A 254 4.80 10.00 -19.52
CA GLY A 254 4.19 10.42 -20.78
C GLY A 254 2.89 11.21 -20.61
N HIS A 255 2.04 10.85 -19.63
CA HIS A 255 0.84 11.65 -19.31
C HIS A 255 1.24 13.02 -18.75
N ILE A 256 2.30 13.07 -17.95
CA ILE A 256 2.81 14.35 -17.44
C ILE A 256 3.38 15.18 -18.59
N ALA A 257 4.23 14.59 -19.43
CA ALA A 257 4.79 15.28 -20.59
C ALA A 257 3.70 15.80 -21.53
N SER A 258 2.64 15.03 -21.80
CA SER A 258 1.54 15.48 -22.67
C SER A 258 0.79 16.72 -22.12
N ARG A 259 0.73 16.88 -20.79
CA ARG A 259 0.11 18.03 -20.13
C ARG A 259 1.02 19.27 -20.06
N PHE A 260 2.34 19.07 -19.91
CA PHE A 260 3.28 20.16 -19.60
C PHE A 260 4.23 20.53 -20.76
N SER A 261 4.65 19.58 -21.60
CA SER A 261 5.63 19.83 -22.67
C SER A 261 5.48 18.84 -23.84
N PRO A 262 4.89 19.29 -24.97
CA PRO A 262 4.82 18.49 -26.19
C PRO A 262 6.19 18.02 -26.70
N GLU A 263 7.23 18.83 -26.51
CA GLU A 263 8.61 18.50 -26.91
C GLU A 263 9.16 17.29 -26.14
N LYS A 264 8.93 17.25 -24.81
CA LYS A 264 9.30 16.09 -23.98
C LYS A 264 8.55 14.84 -24.40
N LEU A 265 7.28 14.97 -24.73
CA LEU A 265 6.48 13.85 -25.23
C LEU A 265 7.04 13.31 -26.55
N GLU A 266 7.41 14.18 -27.49
CA GLU A 266 8.07 13.78 -28.74
C GLU A 266 9.41 13.07 -28.50
N LEU A 267 10.25 13.58 -27.59
CA LEU A 267 11.48 12.89 -27.19
C LEU A 267 11.21 11.48 -26.68
N MET A 268 10.18 11.30 -25.85
CA MET A 268 9.79 9.99 -25.34
C MET A 268 9.30 9.07 -26.47
N LYS A 269 8.45 9.56 -27.38
CA LYS A 269 7.98 8.78 -28.54
C LYS A 269 9.13 8.32 -29.41
N ASN A 270 10.12 9.18 -29.66
CA ASN A 270 11.28 8.89 -30.50
C ASN A 270 12.17 7.76 -29.94
N THR A 271 12.05 7.43 -28.66
CA THR A 271 12.75 6.26 -28.09
C THR A 271 12.18 4.93 -28.61
N GLY A 272 10.92 4.88 -29.07
CA GLY A 272 10.21 3.64 -29.41
C GLY A 272 9.90 2.75 -28.20
N LEU A 273 10.19 3.20 -26.98
CA LEU A 273 10.00 2.42 -25.75
C LEU A 273 8.64 2.67 -25.08
N MET A 274 7.93 3.72 -25.49
CA MET A 274 6.64 4.07 -24.91
C MET A 274 5.57 3.01 -25.20
N GLN A 275 4.86 2.61 -24.16
CA GLN A 275 3.67 1.78 -24.25
C GLN A 275 2.43 2.64 -24.11
N LYS A 276 1.38 2.33 -24.89
CA LYS A 276 0.08 3.00 -24.74
C LYS A 276 -0.51 2.63 -23.37
N LYS A 277 -0.71 3.63 -22.53
CA LYS A 277 -1.31 3.53 -21.21
C LYS A 277 -2.47 4.50 -21.08
N ILE A 278 -3.44 4.13 -20.25
CA ILE A 278 -4.61 4.94 -19.92
C ILE A 278 -4.63 5.11 -18.41
N ASN A 279 -4.59 6.36 -17.93
CA ASN A 279 -4.63 6.66 -16.50
C ASN A 279 -6.04 6.43 -15.91
N ARG A 280 -6.18 6.68 -14.60
CA ARG A 280 -7.46 6.53 -13.88
C ARG A 280 -8.54 7.51 -14.35
N PHE A 281 -8.15 8.62 -14.97
CA PHE A 281 -9.06 9.62 -15.54
C PHE A 281 -9.51 9.28 -16.97
N GLY A 282 -9.01 8.18 -17.56
CA GLY A 282 -9.34 7.77 -18.92
C GLY A 282 -8.52 8.48 -20.00
N GLU A 283 -7.48 9.21 -19.61
CA GLU A 283 -6.58 9.91 -20.52
C GLU A 283 -5.48 8.96 -20.98
N ALA A 284 -5.09 9.04 -22.26
CA ALA A 284 -3.98 8.25 -22.79
C ALA A 284 -2.67 9.04 -22.73
N ASN A 285 -1.55 8.36 -22.45
CA ASN A 285 -0.21 8.97 -22.48
C ASN A 285 0.32 9.24 -23.90
N ILE A 286 -0.27 8.58 -24.90
CA ILE A 286 0.00 8.76 -26.32
C ILE A 286 -1.37 8.96 -26.99
N PRO A 287 -1.54 10.00 -27.83
CA PRO A 287 -2.77 10.20 -28.60
C PRO A 287 -3.10 9.00 -29.50
#